data_AF-A0A0L0SL49-F1
#
_entry.id   AF-A0A0L0SL49-F1
#
_cell.length_a   1.000
_cell.length_b   1.000
_cell.length_c   1.000
_cell.angle_alpha   90.00
_cell.angle_beta   90.00
_cell.angle_gamma   90.00
#
_symmetry.space_group_name_H-M   'P 1'
#
loop_
_entity.id
_entity.type
_entity.pdbx_description
1 polymer ?
#
loop_
_entity_poly.entity_id
_entity_poly.type
_entity_poly.pdbx_seq_one_letter_code
_entity_poly.pdbx_strand_id
1 'polypeptide(L)'
;MGLFSWLRGDDAARAPAPAPANLEVDPSKSTTFSGDLETVPRNNTVCYHVEGFLQCEYFQRALRLGSRVATENVHVDTNVFSESEFFRSRLPELKQDVHGSAQHRTCPIVYEGCDEVEYKYVGGYDDFAKIAAQRHGVRP
;
A
#
# COMPACT_ATOMS: atom_id res chain seq x y z
N MET A 1 -37.91 -23.72 -64.59
CA MET A 1 -36.90 -23.23 -65.56
C MET A 1 -36.49 -21.85 -65.09
N GLY A 2 -35.31 -21.70 -64.50
CA GLY A 2 -34.13 -21.18 -65.20
C GLY A 2 -33.99 -19.69 -64.86
N LEU A 3 -33.20 -19.35 -63.84
CA LEU A 3 -31.84 -18.80 -63.98
C LEU A 3 -31.81 -17.39 -64.56
N PHE A 4 -31.71 -16.39 -63.68
CA PHE A 4 -31.02 -15.13 -63.99
C PHE A 4 -30.09 -14.78 -62.83
N SER A 5 -28.83 -15.17 -63.03
CA SER A 5 -27.65 -14.64 -62.35
C SER A 5 -27.53 -13.15 -62.60
N TRP A 6 -27.35 -12.35 -61.55
CA TRP A 6 -26.70 -11.06 -61.63
C TRP A 6 -25.83 -10.79 -60.40
N LEU A 7 -24.62 -10.32 -60.70
CA LEU A 7 -23.71 -9.54 -59.86
C LEU A 7 -22.94 -10.30 -58.77
N ARG A 8 -21.89 -10.96 -59.26
CA ARG A 8 -20.66 -11.32 -58.54
C ARG A 8 -19.89 -10.01 -58.28
N GLY A 9 -20.08 -9.44 -57.09
CA GLY A 9 -19.25 -8.36 -56.58
C GLY A 9 -17.93 -8.90 -56.06
N ASP A 10 -16.84 -8.27 -56.48
CA ASP A 10 -15.51 -8.35 -55.91
C ASP A 10 -15.52 -8.32 -54.38
N ASP A 11 -14.85 -9.29 -53.75
CA ASP A 11 -14.07 -8.97 -52.56
C ASP A 11 -12.88 -9.93 -52.49
N ALA A 12 -11.72 -9.37 -52.79
CA ALA A 12 -10.44 -10.03 -52.68
C ALA A 12 -10.19 -10.40 -51.22
N ALA A 13 -9.73 -11.64 -51.01
CA ALA A 13 -9.31 -12.19 -49.74
C ALA A 13 -8.41 -11.20 -48.96
N ARG A 14 -8.98 -10.58 -47.91
CA ARG A 14 -8.21 -9.84 -46.92
C ARG A 14 -7.87 -10.80 -45.79
N ALA A 15 -6.59 -11.16 -45.71
CA ALA A 15 -6.00 -11.91 -44.61
C ALA A 15 -6.35 -11.27 -43.25
N PRO A 16 -6.54 -12.07 -42.18
CA PRO A 16 -6.72 -11.53 -40.85
C PRO A 16 -5.48 -10.75 -40.41
N ALA A 17 -5.70 -9.53 -39.93
CA ALA A 17 -4.67 -8.70 -39.34
C ALA A 17 -4.02 -9.42 -38.13
N PRO A 18 -2.71 -9.23 -37.89
CA PRO A 18 -2.06 -9.79 -36.71
C PRO A 18 -2.65 -9.18 -35.43
N ALA A 19 -2.84 -10.04 -34.44
CA ALA A 19 -3.32 -9.68 -33.10
C ALA A 19 -2.43 -8.59 -32.47
N PRO A 20 -3.00 -7.58 -31.78
CA PRO A 20 -2.19 -6.68 -30.97
C PRO A 20 -1.57 -7.48 -29.82
N ALA A 21 -0.26 -7.31 -29.69
CA ALA A 21 0.61 -7.94 -28.72
C ALA A 21 0.13 -7.73 -27.27
N ASN A 22 0.47 -8.73 -26.45
CA ASN A 22 0.34 -8.75 -25.00
C ASN A 22 0.76 -7.41 -24.38
N LEU A 23 -0.18 -6.74 -23.71
CA LEU A 23 0.13 -5.74 -22.70
C LEU A 23 0.36 -6.49 -21.39
N GLU A 24 1.60 -6.88 -21.17
CA GLU A 24 2.10 -7.23 -19.84
C GLU A 24 1.86 -6.00 -18.94
N VAL A 25 0.93 -6.15 -18.00
CA VAL A 25 0.72 -5.17 -16.94
C VAL A 25 1.90 -5.33 -15.99
N ASP A 26 2.92 -4.51 -16.21
CA ASP A 26 4.07 -4.36 -15.34
C ASP A 26 3.58 -3.90 -13.95
N PRO A 27 3.77 -4.69 -12.87
CA PRO A 27 3.31 -4.34 -11.54
C PRO A 27 4.10 -3.18 -10.90
N SER A 28 5.08 -2.60 -11.58
CA SER A 28 5.93 -1.51 -11.06
C SER A 28 5.31 -0.10 -11.15
N LYS A 29 3.99 0.04 -11.09
CA LYS A 29 3.34 1.36 -11.01
C LYS A 29 2.48 1.54 -9.75
N SER A 30 3.01 1.12 -8.61
CA SER A 30 2.74 1.83 -7.36
C SER A 30 3.72 3.01 -7.31
N THR A 31 3.23 4.24 -7.33
CA THR A 31 4.06 5.41 -7.07
C THR A 31 4.43 5.44 -5.58
N THR A 32 5.37 4.58 -5.20
CA THR A 32 6.15 4.73 -3.98
C THR A 32 7.05 5.94 -4.20
N PHE A 33 6.91 6.96 -3.37
CA PHE A 33 7.93 8.00 -3.24
C PHE A 33 9.13 7.36 -2.52
N SER A 34 9.89 6.54 -3.24
CA SER A 34 11.21 6.11 -2.82
C SER A 34 12.18 7.22 -3.18
N GLY A 35 12.33 8.18 -2.26
CA GLY A 35 13.54 8.97 -2.25
C GLY A 35 14.72 8.01 -2.07
N ASP A 36 15.71 8.09 -2.96
CA ASP A 36 16.95 7.33 -2.93
C ASP A 36 17.57 7.36 -1.52
N LEU A 37 17.38 6.28 -0.77
CA LEU A 37 17.93 6.11 0.58
C LEU A 37 18.71 4.79 0.68
N GLU A 38 19.47 4.46 -0.36
CA GLU A 38 20.30 3.25 -0.40
C GLU A 38 21.64 3.37 0.35
N THR A 39 21.91 4.46 1.08
CA THR A 39 23.21 4.65 1.75
C THR A 39 23.16 5.01 3.24
N VAL A 40 22.00 4.92 3.90
CA VAL A 40 21.96 5.06 5.37
C VAL A 40 22.11 3.68 6.02
N PRO A 41 23.15 3.44 6.83
CA PRO A 41 23.28 2.20 7.58
C PRO A 41 22.06 2.01 8.48
N ARG A 42 21.21 1.01 8.19
CA ARG A 42 19.97 0.71 8.93
C ARG A 42 20.18 0.35 10.41
N ASN A 43 21.43 0.22 10.86
CA ASN A 43 21.79 -0.26 12.19
C ASN A 43 21.25 0.58 13.36
N ASN A 44 20.80 1.82 13.13
CA ASN A 44 20.19 2.68 14.16
C ASN A 44 18.85 3.29 13.72
N THR A 45 18.21 2.76 12.68
CA THR A 45 17.01 3.35 12.09
C THR A 45 15.76 2.69 12.67
N VAL A 46 14.82 3.50 13.16
CA VAL A 46 13.51 3.02 13.61
C VAL A 46 12.50 3.20 12.49
N CYS A 47 11.89 2.11 12.03
CA CYS A 47 10.82 2.17 11.01
C CYS A 47 9.46 1.93 11.66
N TYR A 48 8.52 2.84 11.42
CA TYR A 48 7.12 2.70 11.78
C TYR A 48 6.29 2.57 10.51
N HIS A 49 5.31 1.68 10.55
CA HIS A 49 4.29 1.56 9.53
C HIS A 49 2.95 1.96 10.12
N VAL A 50 2.28 2.93 9.49
CA VAL A 50 0.97 3.43 9.89
C VAL A 50 0.01 3.18 8.74
N GLU A 51 -0.92 2.24 8.93
CA GLU A 51 -1.86 1.85 7.89
C GLU A 51 -3.31 2.15 8.28
N GLY A 52 -4.08 2.68 7.33
CA GLY A 52 -5.46 3.06 7.55
C GLY A 52 -6.12 3.67 6.32
N PHE A 53 -7.22 4.40 6.54
CA PHE A 53 -8.01 5.05 5.49
C PHE A 53 -8.33 6.49 5.86
N LEU A 54 -8.50 7.38 4.88
CA LEU A 54 -8.57 8.83 5.13
C LEU A 54 -9.80 9.29 5.93
N GLN A 55 -10.92 8.56 5.89
CA GLN A 55 -12.12 8.91 6.66
C GLN A 55 -11.98 8.64 8.16
N CYS A 56 -10.95 7.90 8.58
CA CYS A 56 -10.66 7.57 9.96
C CYS A 56 -9.92 8.73 10.65
N GLU A 57 -10.56 9.39 11.61
CA GLU A 57 -9.96 10.53 12.33
C GLU A 57 -8.65 10.16 13.04
N TYR A 58 -8.60 8.98 13.66
CA TYR A 58 -7.40 8.51 14.34
C TYR A 58 -6.23 8.28 13.38
N PHE A 59 -6.49 7.87 12.15
CA PHE A 59 -5.44 7.74 11.13
C PHE A 59 -4.93 9.11 10.72
N GLN A 60 -5.81 10.09 10.47
CA GLN A 60 -5.36 11.46 10.16
C GLN A 60 -4.52 12.07 11.30
N ARG A 61 -4.84 11.78 12.55
CA ARG A 61 -4.00 12.17 13.71
C ARG A 61 -2.67 11.43 13.70
N ALA A 62 -2.67 10.13 13.40
CA ALA A 62 -1.45 9.33 13.26
C ALA A 62 -0.52 9.84 12.15
N LEU A 63 -1.06 10.26 10.99
CA LEU A 63 -0.27 10.86 9.90
C LEU A 63 0.43 12.16 10.35
N ARG A 64 -0.30 13.05 11.02
CA ARG A 64 0.25 14.32 11.55
C ARG A 64 1.29 14.09 12.64
N LEU A 65 1.10 13.06 13.47
CA LEU A 65 2.07 12.68 14.48
C LEU A 65 3.30 12.04 13.82
N GLY A 66 3.09 11.15 12.85
CA GLY A 66 4.14 10.48 12.09
C GLY A 66 5.09 11.46 11.40
N SER A 67 4.56 12.50 10.76
CA SER A 67 5.39 13.54 10.13
C SER A 67 6.26 14.33 11.12
N ARG A 68 5.86 14.38 12.40
CA ARG A 68 6.63 15.05 13.47
C ARG A 68 7.65 14.11 14.13
N VAL A 69 7.37 12.81 14.10
CA VAL A 69 8.26 11.75 14.60
C VAL A 69 9.34 11.41 13.55
N ALA A 70 9.03 11.56 12.26
CA ALA A 70 9.97 11.34 11.18
C ALA A 70 11.19 12.26 11.31
N THR A 71 12.37 11.65 11.38
CA THR A 71 13.68 12.31 11.47
C THR A 71 14.68 11.54 10.60
N GLU A 72 15.94 11.96 10.56
CA GLU A 72 16.99 11.25 9.80
C GLU A 72 17.15 9.77 10.23
N ASN A 73 16.85 9.44 11.48
CA ASN A 73 16.98 8.09 12.03
C ASN A 73 15.64 7.39 12.28
N VAL A 74 14.52 8.03 11.94
CA VAL A 74 13.18 7.50 12.16
C VAL A 74 12.36 7.64 10.88
N HIS A 75 12.05 6.50 10.26
CA HIS A 75 11.17 6.43 9.11
C HIS A 75 9.75 6.09 9.52
N VAL A 76 8.79 6.77 8.89
CA VAL A 76 7.38 6.51 9.10
C VAL A 76 6.75 6.31 7.73
N ASP A 77 6.49 5.06 7.40
CA ASP A 77 5.78 4.66 6.20
C ASP A 77 4.28 4.71 6.45
N THR A 78 3.56 5.38 5.55
CA THR A 78 2.12 5.58 5.68
C THR A 78 1.40 4.97 4.49
N ASN A 79 0.65 3.90 4.72
CA ASN A 79 -0.12 3.23 3.67
C ASN A 79 -1.61 3.57 3.81
N VAL A 80 -2.18 4.11 2.74
CA VAL A 80 -3.57 4.58 2.69
C VAL A 80 -4.38 3.64 1.82
N PHE A 81 -5.46 3.11 2.37
CA PHE A 81 -6.41 2.23 1.67
C PHE A 81 -7.81 2.85 1.67
N SER A 82 -8.72 2.28 0.88
CA SER A 82 -10.15 2.54 1.08
C SER A 82 -10.64 1.86 2.37
N GLU A 83 -11.68 2.41 3.03
CA GLU A 83 -12.22 1.80 4.26
C GLU A 83 -12.62 0.33 4.06
N SER A 84 -13.30 0.03 2.94
CA SER A 84 -13.70 -1.34 2.61
C SER A 84 -12.50 -2.26 2.43
N GLU A 85 -11.48 -1.84 1.69
CA GLU A 85 -10.27 -2.63 1.47
C GLU A 85 -9.49 -2.84 2.76
N PHE A 86 -9.32 -1.79 3.56
CA PHE A 86 -8.63 -1.85 4.85
C PHE A 86 -9.23 -2.93 5.75
N PHE A 87 -10.55 -2.97 5.90
CA PHE A 87 -11.19 -3.94 6.78
C PHE A 87 -11.38 -5.34 6.15
N ARG A 88 -11.57 -5.43 4.83
CA ARG A 88 -11.88 -6.72 4.17
C ARG A 88 -10.64 -7.53 3.80
N SER A 89 -9.54 -6.89 3.43
CA SER A 89 -8.31 -7.58 3.01
C SER A 89 -7.14 -7.22 3.90
N ARG A 90 -6.79 -5.93 3.99
CA ARG A 90 -5.49 -5.53 4.55
C ARG A 90 -5.34 -5.83 6.03
N LEU A 91 -6.31 -5.46 6.86
CA LEU A 91 -6.27 -5.73 8.30
C LEU A 91 -6.25 -7.24 8.62
N PRO A 92 -7.03 -8.10 7.92
CA PRO A 92 -6.87 -9.57 8.01
C PRO A 92 -5.48 -10.11 7.63
N GLU A 93 -4.82 -9.54 6.62
CA GLU A 93 -3.45 -9.92 6.23
C GLU A 93 -2.46 -9.53 7.32
N LEU A 94 -2.49 -8.26 7.77
CA LEU A 94 -1.62 -7.77 8.84
C LEU A 94 -1.74 -8.57 10.15
N LYS A 95 -2.92 -9.13 10.43
CA LYS A 95 -3.13 -10.00 11.59
C LYS A 95 -2.36 -11.31 11.54
N GLN A 96 -2.03 -11.76 10.35
CA GLN A 96 -1.25 -12.96 10.10
C GLN A 96 0.23 -12.62 10.07
N ASP A 97 0.59 -11.51 9.43
CA ASP A 97 1.97 -11.12 9.19
C ASP A 97 2.63 -10.47 10.42
N VAL A 98 1.90 -9.64 11.16
CA VAL A 98 2.43 -8.89 12.30
C VAL A 98 2.08 -9.60 13.61
N HIS A 99 3.08 -10.22 14.23
CA HIS A 99 2.90 -10.93 15.50
C HIS A 99 2.34 -10.00 16.60
N GLY A 100 1.31 -10.47 17.31
CA GLY A 100 0.63 -9.73 18.38
C GLY A 100 -0.55 -8.87 17.93
N SER A 101 -0.77 -8.70 16.62
CA SER A 101 -1.84 -7.83 16.08
C SER A 101 -3.22 -8.51 15.93
N ALA A 102 -3.33 -9.82 16.19
CA ALA A 102 -4.51 -10.65 15.94
C ALA A 102 -5.83 -10.08 16.51
N GLN A 103 -5.75 -9.34 17.62
CA GLN A 103 -6.90 -8.75 18.30
C GLN A 103 -7.22 -7.31 17.86
N HIS A 104 -6.40 -6.67 17.01
CA HIS A 104 -6.67 -5.32 16.52
C HIS A 104 -7.97 -5.30 15.68
N ARG A 105 -8.86 -4.34 15.87
CA ARG A 105 -10.15 -4.28 15.13
C ARG A 105 -10.45 -2.91 14.53
N THR A 106 -9.58 -1.95 14.77
CA THR A 106 -9.83 -0.53 14.55
C THR A 106 -8.94 0.03 13.45
N CYS A 107 -9.07 1.32 13.19
CA CYS A 107 -8.14 2.08 12.39
C CYS A 107 -7.54 3.22 13.25
N PRO A 108 -6.25 3.56 13.08
CA PRO A 108 -5.27 2.87 12.24
C PRO A 108 -4.66 1.66 12.97
N ILE A 109 -3.96 0.83 12.22
CA ILE A 109 -3.03 -0.16 12.77
C ILE A 109 -1.60 0.35 12.62
N VAL A 110 -0.82 0.22 13.69
CA VAL A 110 0.58 0.67 13.74
C VAL A 110 1.47 -0.48 14.17
N TYR A 111 2.62 -0.62 13.52
CA TYR A 111 3.66 -1.58 13.85
C TYR A 111 5.05 -1.01 13.54
N GLU A 112 6.08 -1.58 14.16
CA GLU A 112 7.49 -1.20 13.98
C GLU A 112 8.29 -2.33 13.33
N GLY A 113 9.35 -1.98 12.59
CA GLY A 113 10.24 -2.92 11.90
C GLY A 113 10.54 -2.48 10.48
N CYS A 114 11.82 -2.50 10.08
CA CYS A 114 12.22 -2.05 8.74
C CYS A 114 12.04 -3.16 7.69
N ASP A 115 11.96 -4.42 8.13
CA ASP A 115 11.77 -5.60 7.31
C ASP A 115 10.68 -6.50 7.92
N GLU A 116 10.00 -7.30 7.09
CA GLU A 116 8.82 -8.09 7.49
C GLU A 116 9.09 -9.04 8.66
N VAL A 117 10.30 -9.59 8.73
CA VAL A 117 10.74 -10.51 9.80
C VAL A 117 10.88 -9.82 11.16
N GLU A 118 10.97 -8.48 11.18
CA GLU A 118 11.13 -7.66 12.37
C GLU A 118 9.81 -6.99 12.79
N TYR A 119 8.72 -7.22 12.05
CA TYR A 119 7.45 -6.58 12.31
C TYR A 119 6.92 -6.90 13.70
N LYS A 120 6.76 -5.84 14.48
CA LYS A 120 6.29 -5.90 15.84
C LYS A 120 5.10 -4.97 16.00
N TYR A 121 3.99 -5.56 16.43
CA TYR A 121 2.77 -4.81 16.65
C TYR A 121 2.95 -3.73 17.72
N VAL A 122 2.52 -2.51 17.40
CA VAL A 122 2.52 -1.37 18.31
C VAL A 122 1.12 -1.16 18.90
N GLY A 123 0.09 -1.07 18.05
CA GLY A 123 -1.26 -0.75 18.51
C GLY A 123 -2.06 0.07 17.52
N GLY A 124 -2.92 0.94 18.06
CA GLY A 124 -3.58 2.00 17.31
C GLY A 124 -2.92 3.36 17.52
N TYR A 125 -3.66 4.43 17.23
CA TYR A 125 -3.17 5.80 17.41
C TYR A 125 -2.70 6.10 18.84
N ASP A 126 -3.46 5.69 19.86
CA ASP A 126 -3.13 6.01 21.25
C ASP A 126 -1.81 5.39 21.69
N ASP A 127 -1.51 4.19 21.22
CA ASP A 127 -0.24 3.51 21.52
C ASP A 127 0.91 4.13 20.76
N PHE A 128 0.70 4.51 19.50
CA PHE A 128 1.68 5.27 18.73
C PHE A 128 1.97 6.63 19.37
N ALA A 129 0.97 7.33 19.87
CA ALA A 129 1.11 8.59 20.61
C ALA A 129 1.94 8.43 21.89
N LYS A 130 1.75 7.34 22.64
CA LYS A 130 2.58 7.02 23.81
C LYS A 130 4.03 6.78 23.40
N ILE A 131 4.26 6.00 22.34
CA ILE A 131 5.60 5.72 21.83
C ILE A 131 6.29 7.00 21.35
N ALA A 132 5.58 7.84 20.59
CA ALA A 132 6.09 9.13 20.12
C ALA A 132 6.54 10.02 21.28
N ALA A 133 5.75 10.11 22.34
CA ALA A 133 6.08 10.90 23.51
C ALA A 133 7.27 10.31 24.31
N GLN A 134 7.27 8.99 24.52
CA GLN A 134 8.24 8.31 25.37
C GLN A 134 9.62 8.14 24.70
N ARG A 135 9.64 7.79 23.41
CA ARG A 135 10.87 7.45 22.70
C ARG A 135 11.45 8.62 21.90
N HIS A 136 10.58 9.49 21.39
CA HIS A 136 10.97 10.58 20.47
C HIS A 136 10.74 11.98 21.06
N GLY A 137 10.15 12.09 22.25
CA GLY A 137 9.84 13.38 22.86
C GLY A 137 8.75 14.17 22.14
N VAL A 138 8.03 13.55 21.20
CA VAL A 138 6.99 14.20 20.38
C VAL A 138 5.63 13.98 21.03
N ARG A 139 5.02 15.07 21.51
CA ARG A 139 3.68 15.00 22.12
C ARG A 139 2.58 14.99 21.05
N PRO A 140 1.53 14.15 21.17
CA PRO A 140 0.38 14.15 20.25
C PRO A 140 -0.30 15.51 20.15
#